data_AF-A0A1H8BLA5-F1
#
_entry.id   AF-A0A1H8BLA5-F1
#
_cell.length_a   1.000
_cell.length_b   1.000
_cell.length_c   1.000
_cell.angle_alpha   90.00
_cell.angle_beta   90.00
_cell.angle_gamma   90.00
#
_symmetry.space_group_name_H-M   'P 1'
#
loop_
_entity.id
_entity.type
_entity.pdbx_description
1 polymer ?
#
loop_
_entity_poly.entity_id
_entity_poly.type
_entity_poly.pdbx_seq_one_letter_code
_entity_poly.pdbx_strand_id
1 'polypeptide(L)'
;MRLEEVEREIRAALARINRPDPGYVLDLQPRGDGTPHVEGQGPFFDLVVDDGGAERTRETLDGHELLYRVLRRETRLIAMRIERETRRVQVPGWLVMVRRWWPGALDGIVGTDDYARSTWIDAHVRLMSHLRQDYGARVHNENDALLRRFPLTAAERRNHRKLDLSRFGVR
;
A
#
# COMPACT_ATOMS: atom_id res chain seq x y z
N MET A 1 10.16 -21.74 8.33
CA MET A 1 8.81 -21.92 7.78
C MET A 1 8.93 -22.40 6.34
N ARG A 2 8.10 -23.34 5.92
CA ARG A 2 7.91 -23.73 4.50
C ARG A 2 6.95 -22.78 3.80
N LEU A 3 6.94 -22.80 2.47
CA LEU A 3 6.09 -21.93 1.65
C LEU A 3 4.60 -22.01 2.05
N GLU A 4 4.06 -23.21 2.16
CA GLU A 4 2.66 -23.43 2.55
C GLU A 4 2.30 -22.83 3.92
N GLU A 5 3.27 -22.85 4.86
CA GLU A 5 3.09 -22.25 6.18
C GLU A 5 3.04 -20.73 6.08
N VAL A 6 3.92 -20.13 5.27
CA VAL A 6 3.91 -18.69 4.99
C VAL A 6 2.58 -18.27 4.37
N GLU A 7 2.11 -18.97 3.34
CA GLU A 7 0.82 -18.67 2.70
C GLU A 7 -0.35 -18.82 3.67
N ARG A 8 -0.35 -19.86 4.51
CA ARG A 8 -1.37 -20.04 5.55
C ARG A 8 -1.38 -18.88 6.54
N GLU A 9 -0.22 -18.42 7.00
CA GLU A 9 -0.11 -17.27 7.89
C GLU A 9 -0.56 -15.97 7.21
N ILE A 10 -0.27 -15.80 5.91
CA ILE A 10 -0.79 -14.66 5.13
C ILE A 10 -2.31 -14.69 5.09
N ARG A 11 -2.92 -15.83 4.75
CA ARG A 11 -4.38 -16.00 4.73
C ARG A 11 -5.00 -15.67 6.09
N ALA A 12 -4.40 -16.16 7.17
CA ALA A 12 -4.85 -15.88 8.53
C ALA A 12 -4.74 -14.37 8.87
N ALA A 13 -3.66 -13.71 8.49
CA ALA A 13 -3.47 -12.28 8.70
C ALA A 13 -4.48 -11.45 7.88
N LEU A 14 -4.70 -11.79 6.60
CA LEU A 14 -5.70 -11.13 5.77
C LEU A 14 -7.12 -11.29 6.32
N ALA A 15 -7.45 -12.46 6.88
CA ALA A 15 -8.72 -12.67 7.58
C ALA A 15 -8.88 -11.76 8.81
N ARG A 16 -7.80 -11.52 9.59
CA ARG A 16 -7.85 -10.61 10.78
C ARG A 16 -8.20 -9.17 10.42
N ILE A 17 -7.86 -8.71 9.22
CA ILE A 17 -8.25 -7.39 8.72
C ILE A 17 -9.55 -7.42 7.89
N ASN A 18 -10.42 -8.41 8.12
CA ASN A 18 -11.69 -8.61 7.41
C ASN A 18 -11.54 -8.68 5.87
N ARG A 19 -10.42 -9.22 5.38
CA ARG A 19 -10.15 -9.43 3.95
C ARG A 19 -9.79 -10.91 3.69
N PRO A 20 -10.67 -11.86 4.03
CA PRO A 20 -10.36 -13.28 3.80
C PRO A 20 -10.10 -13.53 2.32
N ASP A 21 -8.99 -14.20 2.05
CA ASP A 21 -8.62 -14.66 0.72
C ASP A 21 -8.19 -16.14 0.81
N PRO A 22 -9.14 -17.08 0.77
CA PRO A 22 -8.83 -18.50 0.95
C PRO A 22 -7.96 -19.05 -0.18
N GLY A 23 -7.97 -18.40 -1.35
CA GLY A 23 -7.18 -18.77 -2.52
C GLY A 23 -5.83 -18.08 -2.62
N TYR A 24 -5.43 -17.30 -1.60
CA TYR A 24 -4.16 -16.58 -1.63
C TYR A 24 -2.99 -17.55 -1.80
N VAL A 25 -2.22 -17.35 -2.86
CA VAL A 25 -0.97 -18.06 -3.16
C VAL A 25 0.08 -17.05 -3.57
N LEU A 26 1.34 -17.34 -3.26
CA LEU A 26 2.45 -16.52 -3.70
C LEU A 26 2.76 -16.81 -5.17
N ASP A 27 3.14 -15.76 -5.91
CA ASP A 27 3.64 -15.94 -7.27
C ASP A 27 4.96 -16.68 -7.23
N LEU A 28 5.05 -17.79 -7.97
CA LEU A 28 6.27 -18.61 -8.07
C LEU A 28 7.01 -18.40 -9.39
N GLN A 29 6.44 -17.58 -10.26
CA GLN A 29 6.97 -17.27 -11.58
C GLN A 29 6.83 -15.77 -11.81
N PRO A 30 7.76 -15.17 -12.56
CA PRO A 30 7.70 -13.75 -12.84
C PRO A 30 6.50 -13.41 -13.73
N ARG A 31 5.83 -12.32 -13.38
CA ARG A 31 4.75 -11.74 -14.20
C ARG A 31 5.26 -10.70 -15.20
N GLY A 32 6.46 -10.15 -14.96
CA GLY A 32 7.09 -9.14 -15.81
C GLY A 32 6.54 -7.71 -15.63
N ASP A 33 5.68 -7.48 -14.64
CA ASP A 33 5.02 -6.20 -14.35
C ASP A 33 5.55 -5.50 -13.08
N GLY A 34 6.69 -5.96 -12.54
CA GLY A 34 7.24 -5.49 -11.27
C GLY A 34 6.59 -6.12 -10.04
N THR A 35 5.65 -7.07 -10.19
CA THR A 35 5.12 -7.87 -9.08
C THR A 35 6.19 -8.85 -8.60
N PRO A 36 6.52 -8.88 -7.29
CA PRO A 36 7.50 -9.82 -6.78
C PRO A 36 7.01 -11.27 -6.90
N HIS A 37 7.91 -12.18 -7.25
CA HIS A 37 7.71 -13.63 -7.11
C HIS A 37 8.68 -14.23 -6.10
N VAL A 38 8.38 -15.44 -5.66
CA VAL A 38 9.13 -16.16 -4.64
C VAL A 38 9.72 -17.42 -5.27
N GLU A 39 11.03 -17.59 -5.07
CA GLU A 39 11.74 -18.82 -5.43
C GLU A 39 12.15 -19.58 -4.15
N GLY A 40 12.01 -20.92 -4.20
CA GLY A 40 12.32 -21.81 -3.09
C GLY A 40 11.10 -22.32 -2.31
N GLN A 41 11.31 -23.38 -1.52
CA GLN A 41 10.26 -24.03 -0.72
C GLN A 41 10.49 -23.88 0.80
N GLY A 42 11.50 -23.10 1.18
CA GLY A 42 11.92 -22.88 2.55
C GLY A 42 13.09 -23.78 2.98
N PRO A 43 13.74 -23.48 4.12
CA PRO A 43 13.36 -22.43 5.08
C PRO A 43 13.77 -21.01 4.66
N PHE A 44 14.61 -20.89 3.64
CA PHE A 44 14.99 -19.65 2.99
C PHE A 44 14.35 -19.55 1.61
N PHE A 45 14.10 -18.31 1.19
CA PHE A 45 13.40 -17.97 -0.04
C PHE A 45 14.13 -16.82 -0.71
N ASP A 46 14.14 -16.79 -2.03
CA ASP A 46 14.53 -15.60 -2.77
C ASP A 46 13.25 -14.84 -3.15
N LEU A 47 13.14 -13.60 -2.68
CA LEU A 47 12.12 -12.66 -3.13
C LEU A 47 12.71 -11.86 -4.30
N VAL A 48 12.17 -12.09 -5.48
CA VAL A 48 12.69 -11.56 -6.74
C VAL A 48 11.68 -10.57 -7.31
N VAL A 49 12.16 -9.45 -7.86
CA VAL A 49 11.33 -8.47 -8.56
C VAL A 49 11.83 -8.31 -9.98
N ASP A 50 11.00 -8.73 -10.93
CA ASP A 50 11.24 -8.58 -12.36
C ASP A 50 10.33 -7.52 -12.98
N ASP A 51 10.91 -6.62 -13.77
CA ASP A 51 10.21 -5.53 -14.45
C ASP A 51 10.71 -5.44 -15.90
N GLY A 52 9.79 -5.63 -16.86
CA GLY A 52 10.13 -5.59 -18.28
C GLY A 52 11.09 -6.71 -18.73
N GLY A 53 11.04 -7.86 -18.07
CA GLY A 53 11.90 -9.01 -18.37
C GLY A 53 13.33 -8.90 -17.83
N ALA A 54 13.60 -7.90 -16.96
CA ALA A 54 14.89 -7.75 -16.29
C ALA A 54 14.73 -7.83 -14.76
N GLU A 55 15.60 -8.61 -14.12
CA GLU A 55 15.70 -8.68 -12.66
C GLU A 55 16.17 -7.34 -12.10
N ARG A 56 15.36 -6.75 -11.22
CA ARG A 56 15.66 -5.49 -10.54
C ARG A 56 16.32 -5.74 -9.20
N THR A 57 15.77 -6.67 -8.44
CA THR A 57 16.23 -6.98 -7.08
C THR A 57 16.01 -8.46 -6.77
N ARG A 58 16.96 -9.06 -6.06
CA ARG A 58 16.85 -10.38 -5.43
C ARG A 58 17.32 -10.26 -3.97
N GLU A 59 16.48 -10.68 -3.05
CA GLU A 59 16.79 -10.72 -1.62
C GLU A 59 16.51 -12.12 -1.07
N THR A 60 17.51 -12.76 -0.46
CA THR A 60 17.32 -14.03 0.26
C THR A 60 16.81 -13.74 1.67
N LEU A 61 15.66 -14.31 2.02
CA LEU A 61 14.94 -14.04 3.27
C LEU A 61 14.54 -15.36 3.94
N ASP A 62 14.38 -15.35 5.27
CA ASP A 62 13.69 -16.44 5.96
C ASP A 62 12.15 -16.31 5.80
N GLY A 63 11.42 -17.36 6.19
CA GLY A 63 9.95 -17.36 6.05
C GLY A 63 9.21 -16.32 6.91
N HIS A 64 9.76 -15.89 8.05
CA HIS A 64 9.13 -14.84 8.86
C HIS A 64 9.29 -13.47 8.21
N GLU A 65 10.47 -13.20 7.66
CA GLU A 65 10.73 -11.97 6.92
C GLU A 65 9.95 -11.95 5.61
N LEU A 66 9.83 -13.08 4.90
CA LEU A 66 8.96 -13.20 3.72
C LEU A 66 7.51 -12.86 4.06
N LEU A 67 6.97 -13.44 5.14
CA LEU A 67 5.64 -13.13 5.65
C LEU A 67 5.47 -11.62 5.92
N TYR A 68 6.43 -11.00 6.62
CA TYR A 68 6.41 -9.56 6.88
C TYR A 68 6.40 -8.74 5.59
N ARG A 69 7.29 -9.03 4.63
CA ARG A 69 7.42 -8.28 3.36
C ARG A 69 6.16 -8.35 2.53
N VAL A 70 5.53 -9.53 2.46
CA VAL A 70 4.27 -9.72 1.73
C VAL A 70 3.14 -8.95 2.40
N LEU A 71 2.94 -9.11 3.71
CA LEU A 71 1.88 -8.39 4.43
C LEU A 71 2.07 -6.86 4.38
N ARG A 72 3.31 -6.39 4.48
CA ARG A 72 3.66 -4.98 4.28
C ARG A 72 3.24 -4.48 2.90
N ARG A 73 3.52 -5.24 1.84
CA ARG A 73 3.11 -4.88 0.48
C ARG A 73 1.59 -4.82 0.36
N GLU A 74 0.89 -5.86 0.79
CA GLU A 74 -0.56 -5.97 0.65
C GLU A 74 -1.29 -4.87 1.43
N THR A 75 -0.92 -4.64 2.69
CA THR A 75 -1.52 -3.58 3.51
C THR A 75 -1.20 -2.18 2.99
N ARG A 76 0.00 -1.96 2.43
CA ARG A 76 0.32 -0.71 1.73
C ARG A 76 -0.59 -0.49 0.51
N LEU A 77 -0.79 -1.51 -0.32
CA LEU A 77 -1.68 -1.42 -1.49
C LEU A 77 -3.13 -1.13 -1.08
N ILE A 78 -3.61 -1.76 0.00
CA ILE A 78 -4.91 -1.47 0.60
C ILE A 78 -4.99 0.00 1.05
N ALA A 79 -4.01 0.47 1.82
CA ALA A 79 -3.97 1.85 2.31
C ALA A 79 -3.94 2.88 1.16
N MET A 80 -3.12 2.65 0.14
CA MET A 80 -3.04 3.52 -1.03
C MET A 80 -4.34 3.52 -1.85
N ARG A 81 -5.04 2.38 -1.92
CA ARG A 81 -6.34 2.27 -2.58
C ARG A 81 -7.41 3.06 -1.84
N ILE A 82 -7.50 2.93 -0.52
CA ILE A 82 -8.44 3.71 0.30
C ILE A 82 -8.16 5.21 0.17
N GLU A 83 -6.87 5.59 0.21
CA GLU A 83 -6.49 6.98 0.00
C GLU A 83 -6.99 7.48 -1.34
N ARG A 84 -6.78 6.72 -2.43
CA ARG A 84 -7.26 7.05 -3.77
C ARG A 84 -8.80 7.14 -3.84
N GLU A 85 -9.51 6.21 -3.21
CA GLU A 85 -10.99 6.16 -3.17
C GLU A 85 -11.59 7.37 -2.43
N THR A 86 -10.87 7.92 -1.44
CA THR A 86 -11.37 9.01 -0.60
C THR A 86 -10.93 10.39 -1.06
N ARG A 87 -10.11 10.48 -2.12
CA ARG A 87 -9.63 11.79 -2.61
C ARG A 87 -10.77 12.62 -3.15
N ARG A 88 -10.69 13.91 -2.88
CA ARG A 88 -11.56 14.91 -3.48
C ARG A 88 -10.74 15.80 -4.40
N VAL A 89 -11.17 15.90 -5.65
CA VAL A 89 -10.61 16.86 -6.59
C VAL A 89 -11.09 18.24 -6.17
N GLN A 90 -10.17 19.12 -5.79
CA GLN A 90 -10.49 20.52 -5.51
C GLN A 90 -10.50 21.28 -6.83
N VAL A 91 -11.68 21.73 -7.23
CA VAL A 91 -11.86 22.62 -8.38
C VAL A 91 -12.03 24.04 -7.85
N PRO A 92 -11.20 25.01 -8.26
CA PRO A 92 -11.37 26.41 -7.89
C PRO A 92 -12.80 26.91 -8.15
N GLY A 93 -13.39 27.65 -7.21
CA GLY A 93 -14.80 28.08 -7.29
C GLY A 93 -15.13 28.92 -8.54
N TRP A 94 -14.15 29.68 -9.05
CA TRP A 94 -14.30 30.41 -10.32
C TRP A 94 -14.45 29.47 -11.52
N LEU A 95 -13.77 28.32 -11.53
CA LEU A 95 -13.91 27.29 -12.59
C LEU A 95 -15.28 26.59 -12.53
N VAL A 96 -15.81 26.36 -11.32
CA VAL A 96 -17.19 25.86 -11.16
C VAL A 96 -18.20 26.85 -11.76
N MET A 97 -17.99 28.15 -11.57
CA MET A 97 -18.81 29.20 -12.19
C MET A 97 -18.70 29.21 -13.72
N VAL A 98 -17.50 29.06 -14.27
CA VAL A 98 -17.29 29.01 -15.74
C VAL A 98 -17.95 27.78 -16.37
N ARG A 99 -17.88 26.59 -15.73
CA ARG A 99 -18.56 25.37 -16.20
C ARG A 99 -20.07 25.54 -16.35
N ARG A 100 -20.69 26.32 -15.45
CA ARG A 100 -22.13 26.60 -15.47
C ARG A 100 -22.53 27.48 -16.67
N TRP A 101 -21.63 28.34 -17.14
CA TRP A 101 -21.90 29.25 -18.25
C TRP A 101 -21.56 28.63 -19.60
N TRP A 102 -20.55 27.74 -19.67
CA TRP A 102 -20.06 27.11 -20.90
C TRP A 102 -19.83 25.60 -20.69
N PRO A 103 -20.85 24.74 -20.90
CA PRO A 103 -20.70 23.29 -20.78
C PRO A 103 -19.68 22.76 -21.80
N GLY A 104 -18.64 22.06 -21.35
CA GLY A 104 -17.59 21.46 -22.19
C GLY A 104 -16.29 22.28 -22.30
N ALA A 105 -16.27 23.54 -21.87
CA ALA A 105 -15.07 24.39 -21.95
C ALA A 105 -13.93 23.99 -20.99
N LEU A 106 -14.20 23.13 -20.01
CA LEU A 106 -13.25 22.72 -18.97
C LEU A 106 -12.98 21.21 -18.96
N ASP A 107 -13.41 20.48 -19.99
CA ASP A 107 -13.10 19.05 -20.14
C ASP A 107 -11.58 18.92 -20.40
N GLY A 108 -10.81 18.77 -19.32
CA GLY A 108 -9.35 18.72 -19.34
C GLY A 108 -8.65 19.59 -18.29
N ILE A 109 -9.39 20.45 -17.55
CA ILE A 109 -8.78 21.23 -16.45
C ILE A 109 -8.62 20.36 -15.21
N VAL A 110 -7.37 19.99 -14.95
CA VAL A 110 -6.93 19.17 -13.81
C VAL A 110 -7.09 19.97 -12.51
N GLY A 111 -8.05 19.59 -11.67
CA GLY A 111 -8.10 20.06 -10.28
C GLY A 111 -6.98 19.43 -9.46
N THR A 112 -6.46 20.16 -8.47
CA THR A 112 -5.51 19.59 -7.51
C THR A 112 -6.27 18.67 -6.55
N ASP A 113 -5.78 17.44 -6.34
CA ASP A 113 -6.39 16.54 -5.36
C ASP A 113 -5.90 16.85 -3.94
N ASP A 114 -6.63 16.37 -2.95
CA ASP A 114 -6.25 16.42 -1.54
C ASP A 114 -5.31 15.26 -1.14
N TYR A 115 -4.41 14.88 -2.04
CA TYR A 115 -3.44 13.83 -1.76
C TYR A 115 -2.45 14.24 -0.66
N ALA A 116 -2.17 13.30 0.23
CA ALA A 116 -1.08 13.40 1.19
C ALA A 116 -0.45 12.04 1.46
N ARG A 117 0.90 11.95 1.36
CA ARG A 117 1.61 10.71 1.71
C ARG A 117 1.37 10.28 3.15
N SER A 118 1.32 11.24 4.08
CA SER A 118 1.07 10.98 5.51
C SER A 118 -0.26 10.25 5.74
N THR A 119 -1.28 10.49 4.92
CA THR A 119 -2.61 9.86 5.07
C THR A 119 -2.57 8.36 4.82
N TRP A 120 -1.99 7.90 3.70
CA TRP A 120 -1.90 6.45 3.45
C TRP A 120 -0.81 5.78 4.30
N ILE A 121 0.23 6.52 4.70
CA ILE A 121 1.26 6.02 5.62
C ILE A 121 0.65 5.72 7.00
N ASP A 122 -0.16 6.64 7.56
CA ASP A 122 -0.88 6.41 8.83
C ASP A 122 -1.77 5.16 8.74
N ALA A 123 -2.54 5.04 7.66
CA ALA A 123 -3.41 3.89 7.46
C ALA A 123 -2.62 2.57 7.34
N HIS A 124 -1.49 2.57 6.63
CA HIS A 124 -0.61 1.42 6.50
C HIS A 124 -0.02 1.00 7.86
N VAL A 125 0.45 1.96 8.67
CA VAL A 125 0.93 1.70 10.03
C VAL A 125 -0.16 1.11 10.91
N ARG A 126 -1.39 1.65 10.86
CA ARG A 126 -2.53 1.15 11.65
C ARG A 126 -2.95 -0.26 11.25
N LEU A 127 -3.00 -0.56 9.94
CA LEU A 127 -3.26 -1.91 9.43
C LEU A 127 -2.21 -2.91 9.92
N MET A 128 -0.92 -2.55 9.79
CA MET A 128 0.17 -3.42 10.21
C MET A 128 0.22 -3.59 11.74
N SER A 129 -0.05 -2.53 12.51
CA SER A 129 -0.15 -2.58 13.98
C SER A 129 -1.29 -3.51 14.45
N HIS A 130 -2.42 -3.52 13.72
CA HIS A 130 -3.54 -4.39 14.02
C HIS A 130 -3.22 -5.86 13.77
N LEU A 131 -2.39 -6.17 12.74
CA LEU A 131 -1.90 -7.51 12.52
C LEU A 131 -0.94 -7.93 13.64
N ARG A 132 0.08 -7.09 13.90
CA ARG A 132 1.03 -7.22 15.03
C ARG A 132 1.66 -5.86 15.36
N GLN A 133 1.83 -5.56 16.64
CA GLN A 133 2.34 -4.26 17.08
C GLN A 133 3.78 -3.97 16.61
N ASP A 134 4.65 -4.99 16.60
CA ASP A 134 6.04 -4.87 16.13
C ASP A 134 6.12 -4.59 14.62
N TYR A 135 5.21 -5.16 13.83
CA TYR A 135 5.11 -4.89 12.39
C TYR A 135 4.72 -3.43 12.13
N GLY A 136 3.76 -2.92 12.89
CA GLY A 136 3.38 -1.51 12.86
C GLY A 136 4.54 -0.57 13.17
N ALA A 137 5.29 -0.86 14.24
CA ALA A 137 6.45 -0.06 14.64
C ALA A 137 7.55 -0.05 13.57
N ARG A 138 7.83 -1.20 12.94
CA ARG A 138 8.82 -1.30 11.86
C ARG A 138 8.40 -0.48 10.64
N VAL A 139 7.14 -0.59 10.21
CA VAL A 139 6.60 0.21 9.09
C VAL A 139 6.62 1.71 9.42
N HIS A 140 6.32 2.09 10.66
CA HIS A 140 6.41 3.49 11.09
C HIS A 140 7.84 4.02 10.93
N ASN A 141 8.85 3.32 11.48
CA ASN A 141 10.25 3.71 11.39
C ASN A 141 10.76 3.82 9.94
N GLU A 142 10.36 2.89 9.07
CA GLU A 142 10.70 2.93 7.65
C GLU A 142 10.12 4.16 6.94
N ASN A 143 8.86 4.49 7.21
CA ASN A 143 8.21 5.65 6.62
C ASN A 143 8.75 6.97 7.19
N ASP A 144 9.08 7.01 8.49
CA ASP A 144 9.74 8.15 9.11
C ASP A 144 11.11 8.43 8.46
N ALA A 145 11.91 7.39 8.22
CA ALA A 145 13.17 7.53 7.49
C ALA A 145 12.96 8.06 6.07
N LEU A 146 11.93 7.56 5.37
CA LEU A 146 11.56 8.05 4.04
C LEU A 146 11.14 9.52 4.07
N LEU A 147 10.34 9.95 5.05
CA LEU A 147 9.87 11.32 5.19
C LEU A 147 10.96 12.28 5.66
N ARG A 148 12.00 11.81 6.36
CA ARG A 148 13.21 12.62 6.63
C ARG A 148 13.99 12.90 5.35
N ARG A 149 14.12 11.90 4.46
CA ARG A 149 14.82 12.05 3.18
C ARG A 149 14.00 12.82 2.15
N PHE A 150 12.68 12.63 2.14
CA PHE A 150 11.74 13.24 1.21
C PHE A 150 10.56 13.87 1.98
N PRO A 151 10.78 15.05 2.60
CA PRO A 151 9.77 15.70 3.43
C PRO A 151 8.44 15.93 2.72
N LEU A 152 7.37 16.02 3.52
CA LEU A 152 6.04 16.39 3.03
C LEU A 152 6.03 17.84 2.57
N THR A 153 5.45 18.07 1.39
CA THR A 153 5.19 19.43 0.93
C THR A 153 4.19 20.15 1.86
N ALA A 154 4.11 21.48 1.76
CA ALA A 154 3.12 22.24 2.53
C ALA A 154 1.67 21.82 2.18
N ALA A 155 1.41 21.43 0.93
CA ALA A 155 0.10 20.95 0.49
C ALA A 155 -0.24 19.60 1.15
N GLU A 156 0.68 18.62 1.08
CA GLU A 156 0.49 17.32 1.72
C GLU A 156 0.26 17.44 3.23
N ARG A 157 0.96 18.36 3.90
CA ARG A 157 0.76 18.62 5.34
C ARG A 157 -0.65 19.15 5.65
N ARG A 158 -1.20 20.03 4.81
CA ARG A 158 -2.56 20.56 4.97
C ARG A 158 -3.65 19.53 4.65
N ASN A 159 -3.37 18.65 3.69
CA ASN A 159 -4.33 17.65 3.20
C ASN A 159 -4.35 16.37 4.05
N HIS A 160 -3.50 16.28 5.07
CA HIS A 160 -3.45 15.11 5.95
C HIS A 160 -4.82 14.87 6.60
N ARG A 161 -5.26 13.62 6.56
CA ARG A 161 -6.48 13.14 7.21
C ARG A 161 -6.27 11.73 7.77
N LYS A 162 -7.15 11.31 8.67
CA LYS A 162 -7.19 9.94 9.16
C LYS A 162 -8.18 9.15 8.31
N LEU A 163 -7.71 8.10 7.63
CA LEU A 163 -8.60 7.23 6.85
C LEU A 163 -9.46 6.36 7.78
N ASP A 164 -10.72 6.17 7.40
CA ASP A 164 -11.61 5.21 8.06
C ASP A 164 -11.22 3.79 7.63
N LEU A 165 -10.86 2.97 8.62
CA LEU A 165 -10.45 1.58 8.46
C LEU A 165 -11.40 0.62 9.18
N SER A 166 -12.57 1.10 9.61
CA SER A 166 -13.59 0.30 10.30
C SER A 166 -13.97 -0.97 9.54
N ARG A 167 -14.05 -0.88 8.20
CA ARG A 167 -14.30 -2.04 7.30
C ARG A 167 -13.24 -3.15 7.42
N PHE A 168 -12.05 -2.83 7.92
CA PHE A 168 -10.95 -3.77 8.17
C PHE A 168 -10.81 -4.18 9.64
N GLY A 169 -11.76 -3.80 10.50
CA GLY A 169 -11.70 -4.07 11.95
C GLY A 169 -10.74 -3.18 12.73
N VAL A 170 -10.16 -2.16 12.08
CA VAL A 170 -9.19 -1.25 12.69
C VAL A 170 -9.90 0.03 13.17
N ARG A 171 -9.77 0.32 14.47
CA ARG A 171 -10.33 1.53 15.12
C ARG A 171 -9.37 2.72 15.07
#